data_AF-A0A9Y1BRQ3-F1
#
_entry.id   AF-A0A9Y1BRQ3-F1
#
_cell.length_a   1.000
_cell.length_b   1.000
_cell.length_c   1.000
_cell.angle_alpha   90.00
_cell.angle_beta   90.00
_cell.angle_gamma   90.00
#
_symmetry.space_group_name_H-M   'P 1'
#
loop_
_entity.id
_entity.type
_entity.pdbx_description
1 polymer ?
#
loop_
_entity_poly.entity_id
_entity_poly.type
_entity_poly.pdbx_seq_one_letter_code
_entity_poly.pdbx_strand_id
1 'polypeptide(L)'
;MNPKEEAKKIVDLIFEELGTAGITRGPVPYVDGRYAIQEMKEKELPSWKENEWQGYYLKHLVRELCDEKCPGIESYTEGKNYLVKGEYLWDVRNKTADEEIPTILFSNQVMNKLLDEFGGIGVIIADSVAYSDENGDFRRWHEELKGGESEYTKKRKAEGRPPRKMKTAFVIIKVGAYYFTEDDFKKGVAQGWLDRSFQRNMRQFNGSSRGGKCVVDFTKVPKKNLLFIRNFNYDRDDFAAIYGNPDIYEPEE
;
A
#
# COMPACT_ATOMS: atom_id res chain seq x y z
N MET A 1 14.75 -19.65 1.01
CA MET A 1 13.64 -19.37 0.06
C MET A 1 14.12 -18.28 -0.89
N ASN A 2 13.67 -18.19 -2.14
CA ASN A 2 14.00 -16.99 -2.93
C ASN A 2 12.93 -15.88 -2.72
N PRO A 3 13.19 -14.60 -3.08
CA PRO A 3 12.22 -13.53 -2.85
C PRO A 3 10.86 -13.75 -3.52
N LYS A 4 10.82 -14.42 -4.68
CA LYS A 4 9.59 -14.72 -5.42
C LYS A 4 8.71 -15.73 -4.68
N GLU A 5 9.32 -16.77 -4.10
CA GLU A 5 8.62 -17.76 -3.29
C GLU A 5 8.05 -17.15 -2.01
N GLU A 6 8.80 -16.28 -1.33
CA GLU A 6 8.34 -15.61 -0.11
C GLU A 6 7.21 -14.61 -0.41
N ALA A 7 7.34 -13.83 -1.49
CA ALA A 7 6.27 -12.95 -1.97
C ALA A 7 4.99 -13.72 -2.29
N LYS A 8 5.09 -14.89 -2.93
CA LYS A 8 3.91 -15.72 -3.27
C LYS A 8 3.13 -16.09 -2.02
N LYS A 9 3.80 -16.55 -0.96
CA LYS A 9 3.14 -16.87 0.32
C LYS A 9 2.35 -15.68 0.87
N ILE A 10 2.95 -14.49 0.90
CA ILE A 10 2.28 -13.29 1.41
C ILE A 10 1.09 -12.93 0.52
N VAL A 11 1.26 -12.94 -0.80
CA VAL A 11 0.19 -12.58 -1.75
C VAL A 11 -0.93 -13.62 -1.77
N ASP A 12 -0.63 -14.91 -1.59
CA ASP A 12 -1.62 -15.99 -1.49
C ASP A 12 -2.56 -15.76 -0.30
N LEU A 13 -2.03 -15.36 0.87
CA LEU A 13 -2.85 -15.03 2.04
C LEU A 13 -3.79 -13.85 1.78
N ILE A 14 -3.31 -12.80 1.12
CA ILE A 14 -4.16 -11.66 0.74
C ILE A 14 -5.22 -12.13 -0.26
N PHE A 15 -4.84 -13.00 -1.20
CA PHE A 15 -5.73 -13.51 -2.23
C PHE A 15 -6.85 -14.40 -1.65
N GLU A 16 -6.55 -15.24 -0.66
CA GLU A 16 -7.55 -16.05 0.03
C GLU A 16 -8.63 -15.18 0.70
N GLU A 17 -8.26 -14.03 1.23
CA GLU A 17 -9.20 -13.11 1.89
C GLU A 17 -9.94 -12.19 0.91
N LEU A 18 -9.27 -11.71 -0.16
CA LEU A 18 -9.75 -10.59 -0.97
C LEU A 18 -9.78 -10.85 -2.48
N GLY A 19 -9.47 -12.06 -2.94
CA GLY A 19 -9.32 -12.40 -4.36
C GLY A 19 -10.33 -13.42 -4.88
N THR A 20 -10.65 -13.31 -6.18
CA THR A 20 -11.48 -14.27 -6.92
C THR A 20 -10.86 -14.71 -8.25
N ALA A 21 -9.68 -14.17 -8.61
CA ALA A 21 -9.06 -14.26 -9.94
C ALA A 21 -10.00 -13.81 -11.07
N GLY A 22 -10.86 -12.83 -10.79
CA GLY A 22 -11.85 -12.32 -11.75
C GLY A 22 -13.04 -13.26 -11.99
N ILE A 23 -13.19 -14.33 -11.21
CA ILE A 23 -14.31 -15.27 -11.33
C ILE A 23 -15.51 -14.73 -10.56
N THR A 24 -16.41 -14.03 -11.25
CA THR A 24 -17.55 -13.31 -10.62
C THR A 24 -18.82 -14.14 -10.52
N ARG A 25 -18.74 -15.36 -9.95
CA ARG A 25 -19.94 -16.10 -9.51
C ARG A 25 -20.40 -15.62 -8.13
N GLY A 26 -20.67 -14.32 -7.99
CA GLY A 26 -21.04 -13.70 -6.72
C GLY A 26 -20.50 -12.27 -6.55
N PRO A 27 -20.76 -11.64 -5.39
CA PRO A 27 -20.20 -10.33 -5.09
C PRO A 27 -18.67 -10.41 -5.02
N VAL A 28 -18.00 -9.44 -5.64
CA VAL A 28 -16.54 -9.29 -5.58
C VAL A 28 -16.15 -8.91 -4.15
N PRO A 29 -15.16 -9.57 -3.52
CA PRO A 29 -14.65 -9.18 -2.22
C PRO A 29 -14.21 -7.72 -2.22
N TYR A 30 -14.66 -6.98 -1.21
CA TYR A 30 -14.30 -5.59 -1.01
C TYR A 30 -14.11 -5.33 0.49
N VAL A 31 -13.35 -4.27 0.80
CA VAL A 31 -13.17 -3.80 2.17
C VAL A 31 -14.06 -2.59 2.39
N ASP A 32 -15.01 -2.70 3.31
CA ASP A 32 -15.82 -1.58 3.78
C ASP A 32 -15.04 -0.71 4.77
N GLY A 33 -15.01 0.60 4.52
CA GLY A 33 -14.22 1.53 5.31
C GLY A 33 -14.75 1.76 6.73
N ARG A 34 -16.06 1.62 6.98
CA ARG A 34 -16.60 1.75 8.34
C ARG A 34 -16.17 0.56 9.16
N TYR A 35 -16.33 -0.64 8.61
CA TYR A 35 -15.87 -1.87 9.22
C TYR A 35 -14.36 -1.84 9.50
N ALA A 36 -13.55 -1.54 8.49
CA ALA A 36 -12.08 -1.50 8.62
C ALA A 36 -11.60 -0.49 9.68
N ILE A 37 -12.21 0.70 9.73
CA ILE A 37 -11.86 1.73 10.74
C ILE A 37 -12.32 1.30 12.13
N GLN A 38 -13.50 0.68 12.27
CA GLN A 38 -13.98 0.17 13.55
C GLN A 38 -13.08 -0.96 14.05
N GLU A 39 -12.72 -1.91 13.19
CA GLU A 39 -11.81 -2.99 13.52
C GLU A 39 -10.43 -2.46 13.97
N MET A 40 -9.85 -1.52 13.22
CA MET A 40 -8.59 -0.88 13.64
C MET A 40 -8.73 -0.10 14.95
N LYS A 41 -9.89 0.48 15.24
CA LYS A 41 -10.15 1.18 16.50
C LYS A 41 -10.26 0.21 17.67
N GLU A 42 -10.97 -0.90 17.50
CA GLU A 42 -11.14 -1.95 18.51
C GLU A 42 -9.81 -2.63 18.85
N LYS A 43 -8.93 -2.78 17.86
CA LYS A 43 -7.55 -3.27 18.01
C LYS A 43 -6.56 -2.20 18.49
N GLU A 44 -7.05 -1.01 18.85
CA GLU A 44 -6.24 0.13 19.34
C GLU A 44 -5.10 0.58 18.39
N LEU A 45 -5.25 0.32 17.08
CA LEU A 45 -4.24 0.64 16.09
C LEU A 45 -4.23 2.15 15.82
N PRO A 46 -3.12 2.87 16.03
CA PRO A 46 -3.10 4.35 16.02
C PRO A 46 -3.51 4.96 14.67
N SER A 47 -3.45 4.17 13.59
CA SER A 47 -3.81 4.56 12.24
C SER A 47 -5.32 4.65 11.96
N TRP A 48 -6.21 4.21 12.85
CA TRP A 48 -7.66 4.26 12.60
C TRP A 48 -8.19 5.70 12.40
N LYS A 49 -7.43 6.70 12.88
CA LYS A 49 -7.77 8.13 12.74
C LYS A 49 -7.30 8.75 11.43
N GLU A 50 -6.47 8.06 10.65
CA GLU A 50 -5.88 8.57 9.42
C GLU A 50 -6.91 8.58 8.27
N ASN A 51 -6.80 9.54 7.36
CA ASN A 51 -7.70 9.61 6.19
C ASN A 51 -7.37 8.53 5.16
N GLU A 52 -6.10 8.14 5.11
CA GLU A 52 -5.53 7.12 4.23
C GLU A 52 -5.71 5.71 4.82
N TRP A 53 -6.88 5.45 5.40
CA TRP A 53 -7.18 4.24 6.19
C TRP A 53 -6.95 2.95 5.40
N GLN A 54 -7.26 2.92 4.09
CA GLN A 54 -7.09 1.72 3.27
C GLN A 54 -5.66 1.19 3.25
N GLY A 55 -4.66 2.08 3.22
CA GLY A 55 -3.26 1.71 3.20
C GLY A 55 -2.79 1.15 4.55
N TYR A 56 -3.34 1.68 5.65
CA TYR A 56 -3.05 1.17 6.98
C TYR A 56 -3.76 -0.14 7.27
N TYR A 57 -5.03 -0.25 6.90
CA TYR A 57 -5.82 -1.46 7.07
C TYR A 57 -5.16 -2.65 6.38
N LEU A 58 -4.79 -2.50 5.10
CA LEU A 58 -4.13 -3.58 4.35
C LEU A 58 -2.80 -4.01 4.99
N LYS A 59 -2.02 -3.08 5.53
CA LYS A 59 -0.78 -3.41 6.25
C LYS A 59 -1.04 -4.22 7.51
N HIS A 60 -2.08 -3.88 8.27
CA HIS A 60 -2.42 -4.60 9.49
C HIS A 60 -3.00 -5.97 9.19
N LEU A 61 -3.90 -6.07 8.21
CA LEU A 61 -4.44 -7.34 7.73
C LEU A 61 -3.31 -8.30 7.33
N VAL A 62 -2.33 -7.84 6.52
CA VAL A 62 -1.21 -8.70 6.11
C VAL A 62 -0.36 -9.15 7.29
N ARG A 63 -0.12 -8.28 8.29
CA ARG A 63 0.65 -8.64 9.47
C ARG A 63 -0.03 -9.74 10.27
N GLU A 64 -1.34 -9.60 10.50
CA GLU A 64 -2.13 -10.61 11.21
C GLU A 64 -2.17 -11.92 10.43
N LEU A 65 -2.42 -11.88 9.11
CA LEU A 65 -2.40 -13.08 8.27
C LEU A 65 -1.03 -13.77 8.29
N CYS A 66 0.07 -13.02 8.24
CA CYS A 66 1.41 -13.60 8.32
C CYS A 66 1.67 -14.24 9.69
N ASP A 67 1.39 -13.50 10.78
CA ASP A 67 1.61 -13.96 12.15
C ASP A 67 0.78 -15.23 12.48
N GLU A 68 -0.44 -15.33 11.94
CA GLU A 68 -1.35 -16.46 12.21
C GLU A 68 -1.15 -17.65 11.26
N LYS A 69 -0.95 -17.38 9.97
CA LYS A 69 -1.09 -18.39 8.91
C LYS A 69 0.21 -18.66 8.13
N CYS A 70 1.28 -17.89 8.36
CA CYS A 70 2.50 -17.98 7.55
C CYS A 70 3.76 -18.31 8.37
N PRO A 71 3.98 -19.58 8.76
CA PRO A 71 5.20 -19.97 9.47
C PRO A 71 6.47 -19.47 8.77
N GLY A 72 7.31 -18.75 9.52
CA GLY A 72 8.57 -18.18 9.04
C GLY A 72 8.46 -16.79 8.42
N ILE A 73 7.27 -16.16 8.40
CA ILE A 73 7.09 -14.75 8.08
C ILE A 73 6.32 -14.10 9.22
N GLU A 74 6.94 -13.12 9.89
CA GLU A 74 6.38 -12.46 11.07
C GLU A 74 6.25 -10.96 10.87
N SER A 75 5.45 -10.33 11.71
CA SER A 75 5.23 -8.90 11.66
C SER A 75 6.46 -8.13 12.16
N TYR A 76 6.87 -7.11 11.41
CA TYR A 76 8.04 -6.28 11.72
C TYR A 76 7.65 -4.81 11.73
N THR A 77 8.23 -4.04 12.66
CA THR A 77 7.93 -2.61 12.81
C THR A 77 9.21 -1.79 12.88
N GLU A 78 9.32 -0.78 12.01
CA GLU A 78 10.36 0.25 12.05
C GLU A 78 9.72 1.61 12.32
N GLY A 79 9.71 2.03 13.59
CA GLY A 79 9.03 3.25 14.03
C GLY A 79 7.53 3.19 13.75
N LYS A 80 7.04 3.99 12.80
CA LYS A 80 5.63 4.01 12.37
C LYS A 80 5.36 3.16 11.11
N ASN A 81 6.35 2.38 10.66
CA ASN A 81 6.25 1.59 9.45
C ASN A 81 5.94 0.14 9.81
N TYR A 82 4.74 -0.30 9.46
CA TYR A 82 4.26 -1.67 9.62
C TYR A 82 4.63 -2.48 8.37
N LEU A 83 5.38 -3.56 8.58
CA LEU A 83 5.99 -4.44 7.58
C LEU A 83 5.80 -5.91 7.99
N VAL A 84 6.21 -6.83 7.13
CA VAL A 84 6.40 -8.24 7.47
C VAL A 84 7.79 -8.69 7.05
N LYS A 85 8.33 -9.71 7.72
CA LYS A 85 9.71 -10.15 7.55
C LYS A 85 9.79 -11.67 7.62
N GLY A 86 10.36 -12.29 6.59
CA GLY A 86 10.84 -13.67 6.60
C GLY A 86 12.36 -13.70 6.45
N GLU A 87 12.85 -14.37 5.41
CA GLU A 87 14.25 -14.20 4.96
C GLU A 87 14.46 -12.81 4.34
N TYR A 88 13.39 -12.21 3.81
CA TYR A 88 13.38 -10.88 3.20
C TYR A 88 12.42 -9.94 3.93
N LEU A 89 12.69 -8.64 3.83
CA LEU A 89 11.80 -7.61 4.37
C LEU A 89 10.74 -7.23 3.33
N TRP A 90 9.47 -7.15 3.71
CA TRP A 90 8.37 -6.82 2.81
C TRP A 90 7.53 -5.65 3.30
N ASP A 91 7.23 -4.73 2.37
CA ASP A 91 6.29 -3.63 2.54
C ASP A 91 5.10 -3.81 1.61
N VAL A 92 3.88 -3.76 2.18
CA VAL A 92 2.64 -3.84 1.40
C VAL A 92 2.04 -2.46 1.24
N ARG A 93 1.65 -2.10 0.03
CA ARG A 93 1.05 -0.80 -0.30
C ARG A 93 -0.26 -0.99 -1.05
N ASN A 94 -1.29 -0.30 -0.57
CA ASN A 94 -2.48 -0.07 -1.36
C ASN A 94 -2.20 1.13 -2.29
N LYS A 95 -2.46 0.94 -3.59
CA LYS A 95 -2.44 1.98 -4.60
C LYS A 95 -3.81 2.01 -5.28
N THR A 96 -4.42 3.18 -5.42
CA THR A 96 -5.67 3.28 -6.18
C THR A 96 -5.33 3.35 -7.68
N ALA A 97 -6.03 2.57 -8.50
CA ALA A 97 -5.68 2.27 -9.88
C ALA A 97 -5.84 3.48 -10.82
N ASP A 98 -6.74 4.40 -10.49
CA ASP A 98 -6.97 5.68 -11.16
C ASP A 98 -5.90 6.73 -10.83
N GLU A 99 -5.08 6.50 -9.81
CA GLU A 99 -3.96 7.37 -9.46
C GLU A 99 -2.72 6.96 -10.28
N GLU A 100 -2.38 7.71 -11.34
CA GLU A 100 -1.05 7.65 -12.00
C GLU A 100 0.06 8.28 -11.12
N ILE A 101 -0.09 8.19 -9.81
CA ILE A 101 0.79 8.84 -8.86
C ILE A 101 1.87 7.83 -8.44
N PRO A 102 3.15 8.20 -8.54
CA PRO A 102 4.24 7.41 -7.99
C PRO A 102 4.02 7.06 -6.51
N THR A 103 4.36 5.83 -6.13
CA THR A 103 4.10 5.31 -4.79
C THR A 103 5.17 5.80 -3.82
N ILE A 104 4.73 6.45 -2.74
CA ILE A 104 5.60 6.87 -1.65
C ILE A 104 5.89 5.67 -0.75
N LEU A 105 7.16 5.30 -0.61
CA LEU A 105 7.60 4.24 0.29
C LEU A 105 7.89 4.80 1.70
N PHE A 106 9.14 5.16 1.98
CA PHE A 106 9.58 5.66 3.29
C PHE A 106 10.26 7.03 3.20
N SER A 107 10.61 7.61 4.35
CA SER A 107 11.63 8.67 4.35
C SER A 107 12.96 8.10 3.85
N ASN A 108 13.82 8.94 3.27
CA ASN A 108 15.14 8.49 2.81
C ASN A 108 15.98 7.89 3.95
N GLN A 109 15.83 8.42 5.18
CA GLN A 109 16.52 7.92 6.36
C GLN A 109 16.10 6.49 6.70
N VAL A 110 14.79 6.24 6.77
CA VAL A 110 14.27 4.89 7.05
C VAL A 110 14.65 3.94 5.92
N MET A 111 14.51 4.38 4.66
CA MET A 111 14.87 3.55 3.51
C MET A 111 16.34 3.13 3.54
N ASN A 112 17.27 4.06 3.79
CA ASN A 112 18.69 3.74 3.88
C ASN A 112 18.96 2.75 5.04
N LYS A 113 18.38 3.00 6.23
CA LYS A 113 18.52 2.09 7.36
C LYS A 113 18.08 0.66 7.01
N LEU A 114 16.90 0.51 6.39
CA LEU A 114 16.37 -0.81 6.03
C LEU A 114 17.24 -1.50 4.97
N LEU A 115 17.74 -0.76 3.97
CA LEU A 115 18.63 -1.31 2.95
C LEU A 115 19.98 -1.74 3.54
N ASP A 116 20.55 -0.95 4.45
CA ASP A 116 21.81 -1.27 5.13
C ASP A 116 21.66 -2.50 6.02
N GLU A 117 20.52 -2.67 6.69
CA GLU A 117 20.26 -3.77 7.62
C GLU A 117 19.90 -5.08 6.91
N PHE A 118 19.13 -5.02 5.83
CA PHE A 118 18.56 -6.22 5.19
C PHE A 118 19.09 -6.49 3.77
N GLY A 119 19.91 -5.61 3.19
CA GLY A 119 20.48 -5.73 1.85
C GLY A 119 19.48 -5.54 0.69
N GLY A 120 18.18 -5.56 0.98
CA GLY A 120 17.12 -5.33 0.03
C GLY A 120 15.75 -5.27 0.69
N ILE A 121 14.75 -4.93 -0.11
CA ILE A 121 13.36 -4.85 0.32
C ILE A 121 12.42 -5.29 -0.80
N GLY A 122 11.49 -6.14 -0.43
CA GLY A 122 10.34 -6.50 -1.22
C GLY A 122 9.21 -5.49 -1.07
N VAL A 123 8.57 -5.14 -2.17
CA VAL A 123 7.40 -4.25 -2.18
C VAL A 123 6.25 -4.93 -2.90
N ILE A 124 5.14 -5.10 -2.20
CA ILE A 124 3.89 -5.65 -2.74
C ILE A 124 2.93 -4.49 -2.96
N ILE A 125 2.57 -4.24 -4.23
CA ILE A 125 1.63 -3.19 -4.62
C ILE A 125 0.28 -3.83 -4.92
N ALA A 126 -0.69 -3.59 -4.06
CA ALA A 126 -2.10 -3.91 -4.30
C ALA A 126 -2.77 -2.74 -5.01
N ASP A 127 -2.93 -2.88 -6.33
CA ASP A 127 -3.73 -1.96 -7.13
C ASP A 127 -5.22 -2.19 -6.83
N SER A 128 -5.95 -1.11 -6.60
CA SER A 128 -7.32 -1.15 -6.12
C SER A 128 -8.22 -0.14 -6.79
N VAL A 129 -9.50 -0.45 -6.91
CA VAL A 129 -10.55 0.54 -7.21
C VAL A 129 -11.13 0.99 -5.88
N ALA A 130 -11.27 2.31 -5.67
CA ALA A 130 -11.82 2.87 -4.45
C ALA A 130 -13.12 3.64 -4.71
N TYR A 131 -14.05 3.53 -3.77
CA TYR A 131 -15.30 4.28 -3.77
C TYR A 131 -15.14 5.55 -2.94
N SER A 132 -15.73 6.65 -3.39
CA SER A 132 -15.58 7.96 -2.75
C SER A 132 -16.81 8.39 -1.96
N ASP A 133 -16.56 9.17 -0.90
CA ASP A 133 -17.57 9.79 -0.06
C ASP A 133 -18.15 11.04 -0.76
N GLU A 134 -19.20 10.85 -1.56
CA GLU A 134 -19.76 11.93 -2.38
C GLU A 134 -20.60 12.94 -1.60
N ASN A 135 -21.27 12.52 -0.52
CA ASN A 135 -22.15 13.38 0.28
C ASN A 135 -21.51 13.82 1.63
N GLY A 136 -20.32 13.32 1.93
CA GLY A 136 -19.57 13.66 3.15
C GLY A 136 -20.05 12.91 4.40
N ASP A 137 -20.96 11.94 4.29
CA ASP A 137 -21.48 11.17 5.42
C ASP A 137 -20.39 10.33 6.07
N PHE A 138 -19.53 9.70 5.26
CA PHE A 138 -18.44 8.88 5.78
C PHE A 138 -17.43 9.75 6.55
N ARG A 139 -17.07 10.91 5.99
CA ARG A 139 -16.19 11.88 6.66
C ARG A 139 -16.77 12.36 7.98
N ARG A 140 -18.05 12.77 8.01
CA ARG A 140 -18.70 13.24 9.24
C ARG A 140 -18.72 12.15 10.31
N TRP A 141 -19.09 10.94 9.93
CA TRP A 141 -19.06 9.77 10.82
C TRP A 141 -17.65 9.53 11.39
N HIS A 142 -16.60 9.59 10.56
CA HIS A 142 -15.22 9.41 11.03
C HIS A 142 -14.76 10.54 11.95
N GLU A 143 -15.14 11.79 11.66
CA GLU A 143 -14.87 12.94 12.53
C GLU A 143 -15.54 12.82 13.88
N GLU A 144 -16.81 12.43 13.93
CA GLU A 144 -17.55 12.14 15.16
C GLU A 144 -16.87 11.01 15.94
N LEU A 145 -16.49 9.93 15.25
CA LEU A 145 -15.79 8.79 15.86
C LEU A 145 -14.45 9.19 16.51
N LYS A 146 -13.76 10.18 15.95
CA LYS A 146 -12.51 10.76 16.46
C LYS A 146 -12.70 11.73 17.64
N GLY A 147 -13.94 12.12 17.94
CA GLY A 147 -14.27 13.13 18.96
C GLY A 147 -14.44 14.55 18.41
N GLY A 148 -14.69 14.71 17.11
CA GLY A 148 -14.97 15.97 16.44
C GLY A 148 -13.88 16.47 15.50
N GLU A 149 -14.07 17.67 14.95
CA GLU A 149 -13.13 18.30 14.02
C GLU A 149 -11.79 18.60 14.70
N SER A 150 -10.68 18.23 14.05
CA SER A 150 -9.33 18.61 14.49
C SER A 150 -9.08 20.11 14.30
N GLU A 151 -8.14 20.69 15.05
CA GLU A 151 -7.71 22.09 14.85
C GLU A 151 -7.23 22.37 13.43
N TYR A 152 -6.60 21.38 12.79
CA TYR A 152 -6.22 21.47 11.38
C TYR A 152 -7.44 21.58 10.45
N THR A 153 -8.48 20.78 10.70
CA THR A 153 -9.74 20.82 9.94
C THR A 153 -10.43 22.17 10.11
N LYS A 154 -10.54 22.66 11.35
CA LYS A 154 -11.13 23.98 11.67
C LYS A 154 -10.40 25.11 10.95
N LYS A 155 -9.06 25.11 10.99
CA LYS A 155 -8.23 26.11 10.29
C LYS A 155 -8.46 26.08 8.78
N ARG A 156 -8.46 24.90 8.16
CA ARG A 156 -8.73 24.78 6.71
C ARG A 156 -10.12 25.27 6.31
N LYS A 157 -11.11 25.00 7.15
CA LYS A 157 -12.49 25.47 6.96
C LYS A 157 -12.57 27.00 7.05
N ALA A 158 -11.89 27.61 8.03
CA ALA A 158 -11.76 29.06 8.14
C ALA A 158 -11.04 29.70 6.94
N GLU A 159 -10.09 28.98 6.34
CA GLU A 159 -9.40 29.37 5.09
C GLU A 159 -10.27 29.15 3.82
N GLY A 160 -11.53 28.70 3.96
CA GLY A 160 -12.43 28.43 2.84
C GLY A 160 -12.03 27.22 1.98
N ARG A 161 -11.12 26.37 2.48
CA ARG A 161 -10.63 25.22 1.73
C ARG A 161 -11.64 24.08 1.80
N PRO A 162 -11.99 23.43 0.67
CA PRO A 162 -12.93 22.32 0.68
C PRO A 162 -12.39 21.17 1.53
N PRO A 163 -13.28 20.42 2.19
CA PRO A 163 -12.89 19.22 2.93
C PRO A 163 -12.36 18.16 1.96
N ARG A 164 -11.39 17.38 2.42
CA ARG A 164 -10.85 16.26 1.62
C ARG A 164 -11.94 15.20 1.45
N LYS A 165 -12.15 14.72 0.23
CA LYS A 165 -12.94 13.51 -0.02
C LYS A 165 -12.25 12.32 0.65
N MET A 166 -13.05 11.42 1.22
CA MET A 166 -12.56 10.17 1.82
C MET A 166 -12.99 9.00 0.96
N LYS A 167 -12.21 7.91 1.00
CA LYS A 167 -12.58 6.65 0.38
C LYS A 167 -13.50 5.90 1.35
N THR A 168 -14.61 5.35 0.86
CA THR A 168 -15.61 4.63 1.67
C THR A 168 -15.42 3.12 1.63
N ALA A 169 -14.83 2.60 0.56
CA ALA A 169 -14.52 1.20 0.36
C ALA A 169 -13.45 1.04 -0.71
N PHE A 170 -12.82 -0.14 -0.79
CA PHE A 170 -11.95 -0.50 -1.93
C PHE A 170 -12.03 -1.98 -2.29
N VAL A 171 -11.70 -2.28 -3.55
CA VAL A 171 -11.55 -3.63 -4.11
C VAL A 171 -10.14 -3.74 -4.67
N ILE A 172 -9.38 -4.78 -4.31
CA ILE A 172 -8.09 -5.07 -4.93
C ILE A 172 -8.35 -5.71 -6.30
N ILE A 173 -7.78 -5.14 -7.36
CA ILE A 173 -7.96 -5.68 -8.72
C ILE A 173 -6.78 -6.54 -9.15
N LYS A 174 -5.56 -6.17 -8.76
CA LYS A 174 -4.34 -6.97 -9.00
C LYS A 174 -3.28 -6.64 -7.97
N VAL A 175 -2.31 -7.53 -7.83
CA VAL A 175 -1.16 -7.34 -6.95
C VAL A 175 0.13 -7.57 -7.71
N GLY A 176 1.02 -6.59 -7.72
CA GLY A 176 2.38 -6.74 -8.24
C GLY A 176 3.39 -6.91 -7.10
N ALA A 177 4.24 -7.93 -7.18
CA ALA A 177 5.33 -8.15 -6.23
C ALA A 177 6.67 -7.77 -6.86
N TYR A 178 7.44 -6.93 -6.17
CA TYR A 178 8.72 -6.41 -6.62
C TYR A 178 9.79 -6.67 -5.57
N TYR A 179 11.04 -6.82 -5.99
CA TYR A 179 12.19 -6.85 -5.09
C TYR A 179 13.29 -5.92 -5.56
N PHE A 180 13.85 -5.17 -4.62
CA PHE A 180 14.87 -4.17 -4.87
C PHE A 180 16.05 -4.36 -3.92
N THR A 181 17.24 -4.43 -4.49
CA THR A 181 18.51 -4.36 -3.75
C THR A 181 18.95 -2.93 -3.54
N GLU A 182 19.95 -2.70 -2.69
CA GLU A 182 20.57 -1.37 -2.53
C GLU A 182 21.07 -0.79 -3.88
N ASP A 183 21.64 -1.63 -4.75
CA ASP A 183 22.11 -1.24 -6.08
C ASP A 183 20.96 -0.82 -7.01
N ASP A 184 19.81 -1.51 -6.94
CA ASP A 184 18.62 -1.12 -7.70
C ASP A 184 18.15 0.29 -7.31
N PHE A 185 18.17 0.64 -6.02
CA PHE A 185 17.82 1.99 -5.58
C PHE A 185 18.78 3.07 -6.11
N LYS A 186 20.08 2.77 -6.22
CA LYS A 186 21.07 3.68 -6.82
C LYS A 186 20.80 3.87 -8.31
N LYS A 187 20.57 2.78 -9.03
CA LYS A 187 20.25 2.77 -10.46
C LYS A 187 18.91 3.46 -10.74
N GLY A 188 17.92 3.31 -9.87
CA GLY A 188 16.59 3.87 -10.08
C GLY A 188 16.52 5.38 -10.09
N VAL A 189 17.37 6.04 -9.30
CA VAL A 189 17.51 7.50 -9.37
C VAL A 189 18.07 7.92 -10.73
N ALA A 190 19.13 7.26 -11.20
CA ALA A 190 19.76 7.57 -12.48
C ALA A 190 18.84 7.26 -13.68
N GLN A 191 18.01 6.23 -13.56
CA GLN A 191 17.07 5.79 -14.60
C GLN A 191 15.71 6.47 -14.53
N GLY A 192 15.46 7.32 -13.53
CA GLY A 192 14.26 8.14 -13.43
C GLY A 192 12.97 7.42 -13.00
N TRP A 193 13.05 6.18 -12.51
CA TRP A 193 11.91 5.47 -11.91
C TRP A 193 11.85 5.62 -10.38
N LEU A 194 12.86 6.26 -9.77
CA LEU A 194 12.91 6.53 -8.34
C LEU A 194 13.27 8.00 -8.04
N ASP A 195 12.45 8.67 -7.24
CA ASP A 195 12.71 10.02 -6.74
C ASP A 195 12.99 10.00 -5.22
N ARG A 196 14.13 10.59 -4.82
CA ARG A 196 14.50 10.81 -3.40
C ARG A 196 14.35 12.27 -2.95
N SER A 197 13.88 13.15 -3.83
CA SER A 197 13.75 14.59 -3.59
C SER A 197 12.36 15.01 -3.11
N PHE A 198 11.35 14.15 -3.27
CA PHE A 198 9.97 14.42 -2.86
C PHE A 198 9.87 14.93 -1.40
N GLN A 199 9.15 16.03 -1.22
CA GLN A 199 8.94 16.78 0.03
C GLN A 199 10.16 17.47 0.67
N ARG A 200 11.36 17.43 0.08
CA ARG A 200 12.56 18.08 0.67
C ARG A 200 12.40 19.59 0.91
N ASN A 201 11.53 20.26 0.16
CA ASN A 201 11.25 21.70 0.29
C ASN A 201 9.95 22.01 1.07
N MET A 202 9.30 21.00 1.65
CA MET A 202 8.06 21.19 2.42
C MET A 202 8.37 21.38 3.91
N ARG A 203 7.48 22.06 4.64
CA ARG A 203 7.59 22.23 6.09
C ARG A 203 6.65 21.29 6.85
N GLN A 204 7.09 20.85 8.03
CA GLN A 204 6.22 20.21 9.01
C GLN A 204 5.24 21.21 9.63
N PHE A 205 4.24 20.73 10.36
CA PHE A 205 3.29 21.59 11.09
C PHE A 205 3.98 22.54 12.09
N ASN A 206 5.12 22.13 12.66
CA ASN A 206 5.94 22.94 13.56
C ASN A 206 6.94 23.89 12.85
N GLY A 207 6.89 23.98 11.52
CA GLY A 207 7.73 24.89 10.72
C GLY A 207 9.12 24.36 10.36
N SER A 208 9.53 23.19 10.88
CA SER A 208 10.80 22.53 10.53
C SER A 208 10.80 21.95 9.10
N SER A 209 11.98 21.77 8.49
CA SER A 209 12.10 21.16 7.17
C SER A 209 11.66 19.69 7.20
N ARG A 210 10.91 19.26 6.18
CA ARG A 210 10.49 17.87 6.02
C ARG A 210 11.59 17.10 5.28
N GLY A 211 12.04 15.99 5.86
CA GLY A 211 12.98 15.08 5.21
C GLY A 211 12.40 14.53 3.90
N GLY A 212 13.29 14.34 2.91
CA GLY A 212 12.89 13.75 1.62
C GLY A 212 12.36 12.33 1.79
N LYS A 213 11.42 11.96 0.91
CA LYS A 213 10.88 10.60 0.83
C LYS A 213 11.32 9.90 -0.44
N CYS A 214 11.40 8.58 -0.35
CA CYS A 214 11.60 7.71 -1.48
C CYS A 214 10.26 7.45 -2.17
N VAL A 215 10.19 7.77 -3.45
CA VAL A 215 9.00 7.67 -4.29
C VAL A 215 9.36 6.84 -5.52
N VAL A 216 8.55 5.83 -5.83
CA VAL A 216 8.82 4.88 -6.92
C VAL A 216 7.70 4.93 -7.94
N ASP A 217 8.07 5.11 -9.20
CA ASP A 217 7.18 5.00 -10.34
C ASP A 217 7.22 3.56 -10.88
N PHE A 218 6.29 2.74 -10.40
CA PHE A 218 6.22 1.32 -10.72
C PHE A 218 5.93 1.03 -12.20
N THR A 219 5.43 2.01 -12.98
CA THR A 219 5.24 1.82 -14.43
C THR A 219 6.55 1.88 -15.21
N LYS A 220 7.63 2.38 -14.57
CA LYS A 220 8.97 2.52 -15.15
C LYS A 220 9.99 1.57 -14.52
N VAL A 221 9.59 0.80 -13.52
CA VAL A 221 10.48 -0.19 -12.87
C VAL A 221 10.89 -1.25 -13.89
N PRO A 222 12.20 -1.57 -14.02
CA PRO A 222 12.67 -2.61 -14.92
C PRO A 222 12.04 -3.98 -14.61
N LYS A 223 11.70 -4.75 -15.65
CA LYS A 223 11.08 -6.09 -15.50
C LYS A 223 11.87 -7.04 -14.60
N LYS A 224 13.20 -6.94 -14.58
CA LYS A 224 14.07 -7.74 -13.69
C LYS A 224 13.77 -7.57 -12.18
N ASN A 225 13.13 -6.47 -11.79
CA ASN A 225 12.74 -6.19 -10.41
C ASN A 225 11.30 -6.64 -10.11
N LEU A 226 10.51 -6.95 -11.13
CA LEU A 226 9.17 -7.50 -11.00
C LEU A 226 9.27 -9.02 -10.83
N LEU A 227 8.71 -9.54 -9.75
CA LEU A 227 8.70 -10.99 -9.48
C LEU A 227 7.50 -11.67 -10.15
N PHE A 228 6.32 -11.07 -10.02
CA PHE A 228 5.07 -11.48 -10.67
C PHE A 228 3.97 -10.43 -10.49
N ILE A 229 2.91 -10.55 -11.29
CA ILE A 229 1.63 -9.86 -11.11
C ILE A 229 0.54 -10.92 -10.97
N ARG A 230 -0.24 -10.87 -9.90
CA ARG A 230 -1.39 -11.76 -9.67
C ARG A 230 -2.69 -11.01 -9.92
N ASN A 231 -3.60 -11.63 -10.67
CA ASN A 231 -4.97 -11.17 -10.79
C ASN A 231 -5.72 -11.43 -9.48
N PHE A 232 -6.36 -10.39 -8.94
CA PHE A 232 -7.22 -10.52 -7.77
C PHE A 232 -8.69 -10.52 -8.18
N ASN A 233 -9.14 -9.42 -8.78
CA ASN A 233 -10.52 -9.22 -9.21
C ASN A 233 -10.60 -8.41 -10.51
N TYR A 234 -9.49 -8.31 -11.24
CA TYR A 234 -9.50 -7.80 -12.61
C TYR A 234 -10.24 -8.79 -13.49
N ASP A 235 -10.98 -8.29 -14.49
CA ASP A 235 -11.66 -9.17 -15.43
C ASP A 235 -10.67 -10.18 -16.03
N ARG A 236 -11.06 -11.46 -16.03
CA ARG A 236 -10.16 -12.56 -16.37
C ARG A 236 -9.66 -12.47 -17.80
N ASP A 237 -10.53 -12.11 -18.73
CA ASP A 237 -10.22 -12.05 -20.15
C ASP A 237 -9.42 -10.77 -20.46
N ASP A 238 -9.78 -9.64 -19.86
CA ASP A 238 -9.00 -8.41 -19.98
C ASP A 238 -7.60 -8.57 -19.37
N PHE A 239 -7.49 -9.26 -18.23
CA PHE A 239 -6.19 -9.55 -17.62
C PHE A 239 -5.34 -10.42 -18.54
N ALA A 240 -5.90 -11.50 -19.09
CA ALA A 240 -5.22 -12.38 -20.03
C ALA A 240 -4.79 -11.65 -21.31
N ALA A 241 -5.60 -10.71 -21.82
CA ALA A 241 -5.25 -9.91 -22.98
C ALA A 241 -4.02 -9.02 -22.75
N ILE A 242 -3.81 -8.55 -21.51
CA ILE A 242 -2.68 -7.69 -21.15
C ILE A 242 -1.44 -8.52 -20.75
N TYR A 243 -1.65 -9.62 -20.04
CA TYR A 243 -0.60 -10.33 -19.31
C TYR A 243 -0.35 -11.77 -19.79
N GLY A 244 -1.14 -12.26 -20.75
CA GLY A 244 -1.04 -13.60 -21.35
C GLY A 244 -1.57 -14.73 -20.48
N ASN A 245 -1.26 -14.72 -19.17
CA ASN A 245 -1.83 -15.65 -18.20
C ASN A 245 -2.97 -14.97 -17.42
N PRO A 246 -4.17 -15.59 -17.32
CA PRO A 246 -5.34 -14.98 -16.67
C PRO A 246 -5.22 -14.83 -15.15
N ASP A 247 -4.32 -15.58 -14.51
CA ASP A 247 -4.23 -15.71 -13.06
C ASP A 247 -2.94 -15.06 -12.52
N ILE A 248 -1.79 -15.41 -13.10
CA ILE A 248 -0.48 -14.90 -12.67
C ILE A 248 0.45 -14.69 -13.87
N TYR A 249 0.93 -13.47 -14.04
CA TYR A 249 2.03 -13.15 -14.96
C TYR A 249 3.37 -13.14 -14.24
N GLU A 250 4.34 -13.83 -14.83
CA GLU A 250 5.73 -13.82 -14.42
C GLU A 250 6.56 -13.32 -15.61
N PRO A 251 7.43 -12.31 -15.45
CA PRO A 251 8.30 -11.87 -16.53
C PRO A 251 9.30 -12.98 -16.89
N GLU A 252 9.63 -13.09 -18.17
CA GLU A 252 10.76 -13.91 -18.64
C GLU A 252 12.07 -13.38 -18.04
N GLU A 253 12.96 -14.30 -17.65
CA GLU A 253 14.28 -14.00 -17.06
C GLU A 253 15.27 -13.38 -18.07
#